data_AF-C1F826-F1
#
_entry.id   AF-C1F826-F1
#
_cell.length_a   1.000
_cell.length_b   1.000
_cell.length_c   1.000
_cell.angle_alpha   90.00
_cell.angle_beta   90.00
_cell.angle_gamma   90.00
#
_symmetry.space_group_name_H-M   'P 1'
#
loop_
_entity.id
_entity.type
_entity.pdbx_description
1 polymer ?
#
loop_
_entity_poly.entity_id
_entity_poly.type
_entity_poly.pdbx_seq_one_letter_code
_entity_poly.pdbx_strand_id
1 'polypeptide(L)'
;MQPAKLKADDFSHYPPEARALAVRHLALIQQLPLAFAALLMREVQQYDWRFPAERRVLDDQFSYLDSLSSSDRESLLRGFAGVQLPEKVMRIDWVRQPQDFLNALTACLWSTHQIDGFRQTAEAYTQAWRKARPEPQPAMPRLSIVVLGTGLYKEDYALFRKLRPEGMYFPKVTPGQGWQAIVAAAQKRASAHPEPYRHWYVEGATADPALASTFTSTSYDGMSGARQALLTRVQKIIASGDGGPEKLRTAMAMITPEQLGMQVNGQNEALRRFEADVLTEGSGTQIFSTTFVQWTAREALRRAQPYTLVLRYAPRQRKLPMNVMLSGDSQQAGPDAAGSLMDADIGAFYTWLNQQRLTGAGESSLLAWSEEHQQAVAVGPALPRGTVAASEATVQQMLAMLTS
;
A
#
# COMPACT_ATOMS: atom_id res chain seq x y z
N MET A 1 -17.66 -25.30 10.50
CA MET A 1 -16.93 -25.80 11.69
C MET A 1 -17.06 -24.80 12.82
N GLN A 2 -17.25 -25.20 14.08
CA GLN A 2 -17.33 -24.26 15.21
C GLN A 2 -15.93 -23.92 15.75
N PRO A 3 -15.63 -22.67 16.16
CA PRO A 3 -14.32 -22.29 16.71
C PRO A 3 -13.85 -23.20 17.84
N ALA A 4 -14.73 -23.58 18.78
CA ALA A 4 -14.41 -24.48 19.89
C ALA A 4 -13.93 -25.89 19.47
N LYS A 5 -14.11 -26.28 18.21
CA LYS A 5 -13.70 -27.59 17.68
C LYS A 5 -12.34 -27.56 16.96
N LEU A 6 -11.71 -26.39 16.86
CA LEU A 6 -10.43 -26.24 16.16
C LEU A 6 -9.32 -27.06 16.80
N LYS A 7 -8.43 -27.56 15.96
CA LYS A 7 -7.20 -28.27 16.32
C LYS A 7 -6.02 -27.66 15.58
N ALA A 8 -4.81 -27.92 16.06
CA ALA A 8 -3.59 -27.43 15.40
C ALA A 8 -3.47 -27.90 13.94
N ASP A 9 -3.96 -29.11 13.63
CA ASP A 9 -3.91 -29.68 12.28
C ASP A 9 -4.84 -28.99 11.27
N ASP A 10 -5.85 -28.24 11.74
CA ASP A 10 -6.74 -27.48 10.86
C ASP A 10 -5.98 -26.36 10.12
N PHE A 11 -4.85 -25.90 10.67
CA PHE A 11 -3.97 -24.88 10.11
C PHE A 11 -2.80 -25.45 9.29
N SER A 12 -2.81 -26.75 8.98
CA SER A 12 -1.70 -27.42 8.26
C SER A 12 -1.40 -26.84 6.87
N HIS A 13 -2.38 -26.18 6.24
CA HIS A 13 -2.23 -25.53 4.94
C HIS A 13 -1.82 -24.04 5.03
N TYR A 14 -1.71 -23.49 6.24
CA TYR A 14 -1.26 -22.11 6.42
C TYR A 14 0.25 -22.05 6.13
N PRO A 15 0.75 -20.91 5.63
CA PRO A 15 2.19 -20.64 5.59
C PRO A 15 2.85 -20.80 6.98
N PRO A 16 4.17 -21.04 7.06
CA PRO A 16 4.82 -21.43 8.31
C PRO A 16 4.61 -20.45 9.48
N GLU A 17 4.78 -19.14 9.27
CA GLU A 17 4.62 -18.17 10.36
C GLU A 17 3.14 -17.98 10.74
N ALA A 18 2.24 -17.93 9.75
CA ALA A 18 0.80 -17.90 9.92
C ALA A 18 0.28 -19.10 10.72
N ARG A 19 0.77 -20.30 10.40
CA ARG A 19 0.45 -21.54 11.14
C ARG A 19 0.94 -21.43 12.57
N ALA A 20 2.20 -21.01 12.78
CA ALA A 20 2.77 -20.86 14.11
C ALA A 20 1.94 -19.86 14.95
N LEU A 21 1.54 -18.74 14.36
CA LEU A 21 0.69 -17.73 14.99
C LEU A 21 -0.68 -18.31 15.38
N ALA A 22 -1.36 -18.99 14.45
CA ALA A 22 -2.66 -19.60 14.70
C ALA A 22 -2.61 -20.66 15.81
N VAL A 23 -1.60 -21.54 15.78
CA VAL A 23 -1.42 -22.59 16.80
C VAL A 23 -1.08 -21.97 18.16
N ARG A 24 -0.23 -20.94 18.20
CA ARG A 24 0.12 -20.22 19.44
C ARG A 24 -1.11 -19.63 20.14
N HIS A 25 -2.06 -19.08 19.38
CA HIS A 25 -3.28 -18.47 19.92
C HIS A 25 -4.52 -19.40 19.80
N LEU A 26 -4.34 -20.71 19.61
CA LEU A 26 -5.46 -21.64 19.38
C LEU A 26 -6.51 -21.58 20.49
N ALA A 27 -6.08 -21.59 21.76
CA ALA A 27 -6.98 -21.55 22.90
C ALA A 27 -7.83 -20.27 22.95
N LEU A 28 -7.27 -19.13 22.52
CA LEU A 28 -7.99 -17.88 22.37
C LEU A 28 -8.99 -17.99 21.21
N ILE A 29 -8.54 -18.43 20.04
CA ILE A 29 -9.37 -18.52 18.81
C ILE A 29 -10.59 -19.41 19.04
N GLN A 30 -10.44 -20.51 19.79
CA GLN A 30 -11.53 -21.42 20.15
C GLN A 30 -12.67 -20.75 20.93
N GLN A 31 -12.40 -19.63 21.60
CA GLN A 31 -13.36 -18.89 22.41
C GLN A 31 -13.98 -17.70 21.66
N LEU A 32 -13.52 -17.40 20.44
CA LEU A 32 -14.01 -16.26 19.67
C LEU A 32 -15.35 -16.58 18.99
N PRO A 33 -16.24 -15.59 18.82
CA PRO A 33 -17.43 -15.74 17.99
C PRO A 33 -17.05 -16.07 16.55
N LEU A 34 -17.80 -16.98 15.91
CA LEU A 34 -17.50 -17.48 14.55
C LEU A 34 -17.27 -16.35 13.53
N ALA A 35 -18.15 -15.35 13.50
CA ALA A 35 -18.04 -14.24 12.56
C ALA A 35 -16.73 -13.44 12.74
N PHE A 36 -16.29 -13.26 13.99
CA PHE A 36 -15.05 -12.55 14.31
C PHE A 36 -13.81 -13.43 14.11
N ALA A 37 -13.87 -14.72 14.46
CA ALA A 37 -12.80 -15.67 14.23
C ALA A 37 -12.46 -15.77 12.73
N ALA A 38 -13.48 -15.83 11.85
CA ALA A 38 -13.27 -15.84 10.40
C ALA A 38 -12.62 -14.56 9.87
N LEU A 39 -12.98 -13.38 10.43
CA LEU A 39 -12.30 -12.12 10.10
C LEU A 39 -10.82 -12.17 10.45
N LEU A 40 -10.47 -12.63 11.66
CA LEU A 40 -9.07 -12.76 12.07
C LEU A 40 -8.33 -13.80 11.24
N MET A 41 -8.94 -14.95 10.90
CA MET A 41 -8.26 -15.98 10.11
C MET A 41 -7.95 -15.53 8.69
N ARG A 42 -8.78 -14.67 8.08
CA ARG A 42 -8.42 -14.01 6.80
C ARG A 42 -7.09 -13.25 6.93
N GLU A 43 -6.90 -12.55 8.04
CA GLU A 43 -5.68 -11.77 8.28
C GLU A 43 -4.48 -12.68 8.59
N VAL A 44 -4.68 -13.70 9.43
CA VAL A 44 -3.64 -14.66 9.82
C VAL A 44 -3.12 -15.44 8.61
N GLN A 45 -3.99 -15.87 7.70
CA GLN A 45 -3.56 -16.59 6.49
C GLN A 45 -2.56 -15.80 5.64
N GLN A 46 -2.56 -14.48 5.73
CA GLN A 46 -1.68 -13.60 4.96
C GLN A 46 -0.41 -13.20 5.71
N TYR A 47 -0.19 -13.71 6.93
CA TYR A 47 0.82 -13.18 7.85
C TYR A 47 2.24 -13.19 7.28
N ASP A 48 2.66 -14.28 6.64
CA ASP A 48 3.99 -14.44 6.05
C ASP A 48 4.28 -13.37 4.98
N TRP A 49 3.24 -12.87 4.31
CA TRP A 49 3.37 -11.85 3.25
C TRP A 49 3.12 -10.41 3.72
N ARG A 50 2.83 -10.21 5.01
CA ARG A 50 2.63 -8.88 5.60
C ARG A 50 3.97 -8.21 5.89
N PHE A 51 4.02 -6.89 5.70
CA PHE A 51 5.16 -6.11 6.18
C PHE A 51 5.19 -6.05 7.71
N PRO A 52 6.34 -5.72 8.33
CA PRO A 52 6.46 -5.66 9.79
C PRO A 52 5.42 -4.77 10.48
N ALA A 53 4.97 -3.68 9.86
CA ALA A 53 3.91 -2.83 10.42
C ALA A 53 2.55 -3.53 10.43
N GLU A 54 2.19 -4.24 9.35
CA GLU A 54 0.95 -5.03 9.27
C GLU A 54 0.95 -6.23 10.21
N ARG A 55 2.10 -6.93 10.35
CA ARG A 55 2.25 -8.05 11.29
C ARG A 55 2.02 -7.59 12.73
N ARG A 56 2.64 -6.47 13.11
CA ARG A 56 2.47 -5.85 14.44
C ARG A 56 1.01 -5.55 14.76
N VAL A 57 0.24 -5.01 13.81
CA VAL A 57 -1.20 -4.76 14.00
C VAL A 57 -1.97 -6.05 14.32
N LEU A 58 -1.58 -7.18 13.73
CA LEU A 58 -2.20 -8.47 14.03
C LEU A 58 -1.75 -9.03 15.38
N ASP A 59 -0.45 -8.96 15.69
CA ASP A 59 0.12 -9.36 16.97
C ASP A 59 -0.47 -8.55 18.14
N ASP A 60 -0.66 -7.24 17.97
CA ASP A 60 -1.24 -6.35 18.97
C ASP A 60 -2.72 -6.68 19.23
N GLN A 61 -3.47 -7.09 18.20
CA GLN A 61 -4.84 -7.55 18.36
C GLN A 61 -4.92 -8.84 19.18
N PHE A 62 -4.08 -9.84 18.89
CA PHE A 62 -4.01 -11.06 19.70
C PHE A 62 -3.58 -10.74 21.14
N SER A 63 -2.53 -9.94 21.30
CA SER A 63 -2.02 -9.52 22.62
C SER A 63 -3.05 -8.72 23.42
N TYR A 64 -3.90 -7.92 22.75
CA TYR A 64 -5.00 -7.23 23.40
C TYR A 64 -6.09 -8.21 23.83
N LEU A 65 -6.54 -9.10 22.94
CA LEU A 65 -7.56 -10.11 23.26
C LEU A 65 -7.14 -11.09 24.36
N ASP A 66 -5.84 -11.43 24.45
CA ASP A 66 -5.26 -12.26 25.50
C ASP A 66 -5.15 -11.50 26.84
N SER A 67 -5.06 -10.17 26.80
CA SER A 67 -5.00 -9.34 28.01
C SER A 67 -6.36 -9.15 28.71
N LEU A 68 -7.46 -9.44 28.01
CA LEU A 68 -8.82 -9.32 28.55
C LEU A 68 -9.22 -10.55 29.37
N SER A 69 -9.99 -10.34 30.43
CA SER A 69 -10.70 -11.44 31.09
C SER A 69 -11.71 -12.07 30.12
N SER A 70 -12.10 -13.33 30.35
CA SER A 70 -13.12 -13.99 29.51
C SER A 70 -14.43 -13.19 29.46
N SER A 71 -14.85 -12.61 30.60
CA SER A 71 -16.06 -11.80 30.68
C SER A 71 -15.94 -10.50 29.89
N ASP A 72 -14.81 -9.80 29.99
CA ASP A 72 -14.59 -8.57 29.23
C ASP A 72 -14.52 -8.84 27.72
N ARG A 73 -13.86 -9.93 27.32
CA ARG A 73 -13.78 -10.36 25.93
C ARG A 73 -15.16 -10.74 25.37
N GLU A 74 -15.95 -11.50 26.11
CA GLU A 74 -17.33 -11.83 25.73
C GLU A 74 -18.20 -10.58 25.61
N SER A 75 -18.05 -9.63 26.53
CA SER A 75 -18.77 -8.35 26.49
C SER A 75 -18.38 -7.54 25.25
N LEU A 76 -17.08 -7.42 24.98
CA LEU A 76 -16.53 -6.69 23.83
C LEU A 76 -16.98 -7.29 22.48
N LEU A 77 -17.04 -8.62 22.39
CA LEU A 77 -17.35 -9.33 21.15
C LEU A 77 -18.83 -9.76 21.05
N ARG A 78 -19.69 -9.34 21.99
CA ARG A 78 -21.10 -9.75 22.07
C ARG A 78 -21.86 -9.48 20.78
N GLY A 79 -21.61 -8.35 20.13
CA GLY A 79 -22.25 -8.01 18.87
C GLY A 79 -21.91 -8.96 17.73
N PHE A 80 -20.69 -9.53 17.70
CA PHE A 80 -20.32 -10.56 16.74
C PHE A 80 -20.95 -11.92 17.08
N ALA A 81 -21.09 -12.24 18.37
CA ALA A 81 -21.76 -13.46 18.82
C ALA A 81 -23.27 -13.45 18.54
N GLY A 82 -23.89 -12.27 18.57
CA GLY A 82 -25.31 -12.08 18.30
C GLY A 82 -25.73 -12.20 16.83
N VAL A 83 -24.77 -12.30 15.89
CA VAL A 83 -25.08 -12.41 14.46
C VAL A 83 -25.76 -13.75 14.18
N GLN A 84 -26.99 -13.69 13.69
CA GLN A 84 -27.73 -14.85 13.25
C GLN A 84 -27.22 -15.30 11.87
N LEU A 85 -26.65 -16.51 11.83
CA LEU A 85 -26.09 -17.11 10.60
C LEU A 85 -26.94 -18.29 10.14
N PRO A 86 -27.37 -18.31 8.86
CA PRO A 86 -27.98 -19.49 8.26
C PRO A 86 -27.03 -20.68 8.30
N GLU A 87 -27.57 -21.88 8.45
CA GLU A 87 -26.79 -23.12 8.54
C GLU A 87 -25.82 -23.29 7.36
N LYS A 88 -26.25 -22.91 6.14
CA LYS A 88 -25.40 -22.93 4.94
C LYS A 88 -24.11 -22.12 5.10
N VAL A 89 -24.15 -20.99 5.80
CA VAL A 89 -22.98 -20.12 6.03
C VAL A 89 -22.08 -20.75 7.10
N MET A 90 -22.66 -21.30 8.16
CA MET A 90 -21.92 -21.96 9.26
C MET A 90 -21.17 -23.23 8.82
N ARG A 91 -21.62 -23.86 7.72
CA ARG A 91 -20.98 -25.04 7.12
C ARG A 91 -19.77 -24.71 6.24
N ILE A 92 -19.57 -23.46 5.83
CA ILE A 92 -18.38 -23.05 5.07
C ILE A 92 -17.12 -23.27 5.92
N ASP A 93 -16.07 -23.79 5.29
CA ASP A 93 -14.77 -23.99 5.92
C ASP A 93 -14.04 -22.65 6.02
N TRP A 94 -14.43 -21.85 7.01
CA TRP A 94 -13.85 -20.53 7.25
C TRP A 94 -12.38 -20.54 7.67
N VAL A 95 -11.81 -21.70 8.04
CA VAL A 95 -10.38 -21.81 8.36
C VAL A 95 -9.56 -21.93 7.09
N ARG A 96 -10.03 -22.72 6.13
CA ARG A 96 -9.36 -22.89 4.83
C ARG A 96 -9.73 -21.81 3.83
N GLN A 97 -10.98 -21.37 3.86
CA GLN A 97 -11.60 -20.43 2.92
C GLN A 97 -12.30 -19.28 3.67
N PRO A 98 -11.57 -18.48 4.48
CA PRO A 98 -12.16 -17.38 5.23
C PRO A 98 -12.81 -16.35 4.31
N GLN A 99 -12.26 -16.10 3.11
CA GLN A 99 -12.83 -15.13 2.18
C GLN A 99 -14.22 -15.56 1.67
N ASP A 100 -14.43 -16.84 1.38
CA ASP A 100 -15.73 -17.35 0.93
C ASP A 100 -16.77 -17.25 2.04
N PHE A 101 -16.36 -17.57 3.28
CA PHE A 101 -17.20 -17.36 4.46
C PHE A 101 -17.57 -15.88 4.63
N LEU A 102 -16.60 -14.96 4.51
CA LEU A 102 -16.83 -13.52 4.68
C LEU A 102 -17.70 -12.92 3.58
N ASN A 103 -17.60 -13.40 2.35
CA ASN A 103 -18.50 -13.03 1.26
C ASN A 103 -19.94 -13.46 1.58
N ALA A 104 -20.14 -14.70 2.02
CA ALA A 104 -21.43 -15.22 2.42
C ALA A 104 -22.00 -14.52 3.68
N LEU A 105 -21.14 -14.22 4.65
CA LEU A 105 -21.47 -13.43 5.84
C LEU A 105 -21.96 -12.05 5.45
N THR A 106 -21.25 -11.34 4.58
CA THR A 106 -21.62 -9.99 4.14
C THR A 106 -22.99 -10.00 3.46
N ALA A 107 -23.23 -10.94 2.54
CA ALA A 107 -24.53 -11.10 1.90
C ALA A 107 -25.65 -11.36 2.93
N CYS A 108 -25.39 -12.20 3.93
CA CYS A 108 -26.32 -12.49 5.02
C CYS A 108 -26.62 -11.26 5.87
N LEU A 109 -25.60 -10.49 6.27
CA LEU A 109 -25.75 -9.28 7.09
C LEU A 109 -26.65 -8.25 6.42
N TRP A 110 -26.54 -8.10 5.09
CA TRP A 110 -27.41 -7.23 4.31
C TRP A 110 -28.84 -7.77 4.23
N SER A 111 -29.01 -9.04 3.86
CA SER A 111 -30.35 -9.62 3.69
C SER A 111 -31.15 -9.72 4.99
N THR A 112 -30.48 -9.69 6.13
CA THR A 112 -31.08 -9.78 7.47
C THR A 112 -31.07 -8.46 8.23
N HIS A 113 -30.61 -7.38 7.60
CA HIS A 113 -30.48 -6.05 8.23
C HIS A 113 -29.61 -6.02 9.50
N GLN A 114 -28.67 -6.96 9.65
CA GLN A 114 -27.73 -7.03 10.78
C GLN A 114 -26.43 -6.22 10.52
N ILE A 115 -26.28 -5.64 9.32
CA ILE A 115 -25.04 -4.96 8.89
C ILE A 115 -24.65 -3.78 9.77
N ASP A 116 -25.61 -3.00 10.26
CA ASP A 116 -25.32 -1.80 11.07
C ASP A 116 -24.81 -2.16 12.46
N GLY A 117 -25.46 -3.13 13.13
CA GLY A 117 -25.00 -3.64 14.42
C GLY A 117 -23.62 -4.31 14.32
N PHE A 118 -23.36 -5.03 13.22
CA PHE A 118 -22.05 -5.61 12.94
C PHE A 118 -20.97 -4.53 12.78
N ARG A 119 -21.25 -3.47 12.00
CA ARG A 119 -20.33 -2.35 11.79
C ARG A 119 -20.03 -1.60 13.09
N GLN A 120 -21.05 -1.29 13.88
CA GLN A 120 -20.89 -0.63 15.17
C GLN A 120 -20.00 -1.45 16.11
N THR A 121 -20.19 -2.78 16.14
CA THR A 121 -19.36 -3.69 16.95
C THR A 121 -17.91 -3.71 16.46
N ALA A 122 -17.69 -3.76 15.14
CA ALA A 122 -16.35 -3.74 14.55
C ALA A 122 -15.60 -2.43 14.83
N GLU A 123 -16.31 -1.29 14.77
CA GLU A 123 -15.77 0.03 15.13
C GLU A 123 -15.41 0.10 16.61
N ALA A 124 -16.30 -0.34 17.50
CA ALA A 124 -16.06 -0.37 18.94
C ALA A 124 -14.85 -1.25 19.30
N TYR A 125 -14.76 -2.46 18.73
CA TYR A 125 -13.58 -3.32 18.88
C TYR A 125 -12.31 -2.63 18.38
N THR A 126 -12.36 -2.01 17.20
CA THR A 126 -11.21 -1.33 16.60
C THR A 126 -10.71 -0.18 17.46
N GLN A 127 -11.62 0.62 18.01
CA GLN A 127 -11.29 1.71 18.92
C GLN A 127 -10.69 1.19 20.23
N ALA A 128 -11.25 0.12 20.78
CA ALA A 128 -10.81 -0.45 22.06
C ALA A 128 -9.38 -0.98 21.97
N TRP A 129 -9.05 -1.80 20.96
CA TRP A 129 -7.69 -2.34 20.83
C TRP A 129 -6.67 -1.27 20.48
N ARG A 130 -6.99 -0.31 19.59
CA ARG A 130 -6.08 0.80 19.25
C ARG A 130 -5.80 1.72 20.44
N LYS A 131 -6.79 1.90 21.33
CA LYS A 131 -6.60 2.65 22.57
C LYS A 131 -5.66 1.91 23.53
N ALA A 132 -5.78 0.59 23.63
CA ALA A 132 -4.95 -0.25 24.50
C ALA A 132 -3.53 -0.48 23.95
N ARG A 133 -3.39 -0.49 22.62
CA ARG A 133 -2.15 -0.71 21.86
C ARG A 133 -2.01 0.41 20.83
N PRO A 134 -1.67 1.64 21.25
CA PRO A 134 -1.47 2.74 20.32
C PRO A 134 -0.29 2.45 19.38
N GLU A 135 -0.42 2.88 18.13
CA GLU A 135 0.65 2.72 17.15
C GLU A 135 1.90 3.49 17.61
N PRO A 136 3.09 2.88 17.56
CA PRO A 136 4.31 3.53 18.04
C PRO A 136 4.73 4.67 17.11
N GLN A 137 5.38 5.67 17.71
CA GLN A 137 6.02 6.74 16.94
C GLN A 137 7.13 6.16 16.04
N PRO A 138 7.34 6.74 14.84
CA PRO A 138 8.43 6.30 13.98
C PRO A 138 9.78 6.63 14.63
N ALA A 139 10.79 5.78 14.41
CA ALA A 139 12.14 5.98 14.98
C ALA A 139 12.84 7.25 14.45
N MET A 140 12.37 7.78 13.32
CA MET A 140 12.80 9.06 12.76
C MET A 140 11.64 9.77 12.06
N PRO A 141 11.66 11.11 11.96
CA PRO A 141 10.66 11.86 11.19
C PRO A 141 10.57 11.36 9.75
N ARG A 142 9.35 11.17 9.23
CA ARG A 142 9.14 10.63 7.88
C ARG A 142 9.48 11.66 6.82
N LEU A 143 10.11 11.23 5.73
CA LEU A 143 10.44 12.06 4.58
C LEU A 143 9.95 11.41 3.30
N SER A 144 9.04 12.07 2.59
CA SER A 144 8.68 11.71 1.21
C SER A 144 9.35 12.66 0.22
N ILE A 145 9.96 12.13 -0.83
CA ILE A 145 10.57 12.89 -1.92
C ILE A 145 9.88 12.46 -3.21
N VAL A 146 9.24 13.41 -3.88
CA VAL A 146 8.50 13.18 -5.13
C VAL A 146 9.15 13.96 -6.25
N VAL A 147 9.70 13.23 -7.21
CA VAL A 147 10.37 13.78 -8.39
C VAL A 147 9.47 13.64 -9.61
N LEU A 148 9.07 14.77 -10.18
CA LEU A 148 8.45 14.86 -11.49
C LEU A 148 9.61 14.84 -12.51
N GLY A 149 9.91 13.65 -13.04
CA GLY A 149 11.13 13.40 -13.77
C GLY A 149 11.20 14.07 -15.16
N THR A 150 12.35 13.93 -15.81
CA THR A 150 12.57 14.37 -17.19
C THR A 150 11.48 13.87 -18.16
N GLY A 151 11.06 14.72 -19.09
CA GLY A 151 10.02 14.43 -20.08
C GLY A 151 8.58 14.67 -19.60
N LEU A 152 8.38 15.08 -18.33
CA LEU A 152 7.10 15.58 -17.84
C LEU A 152 7.03 17.09 -18.07
N TYR A 153 6.36 17.52 -19.14
CA TYR A 153 6.30 18.93 -19.52
C TYR A 153 4.91 19.33 -20.00
N LYS A 154 4.49 20.54 -19.60
CA LYS A 154 3.32 21.24 -20.14
C LYS A 154 3.52 22.74 -19.94
N GLU A 155 3.50 23.48 -21.03
CA GLU A 155 3.56 24.94 -21.02
C GLU A 155 2.41 25.54 -20.19
N ASP A 156 2.70 26.63 -19.47
CA ASP A 156 1.77 27.36 -18.60
C ASP A 156 1.05 26.52 -17.53
N TYR A 157 1.60 25.36 -17.17
CA TYR A 157 1.05 24.55 -16.09
C TYR A 157 1.51 25.06 -14.72
N ALA A 158 0.57 25.57 -13.94
CA ALA A 158 0.83 26.01 -12.57
C ALA A 158 1.03 24.80 -11.64
N LEU A 159 2.28 24.39 -11.44
CA LEU A 159 2.64 23.24 -10.62
C LEU A 159 2.36 23.41 -9.13
N PHE A 160 2.11 22.27 -8.48
CA PHE A 160 2.01 22.11 -7.04
C PHE A 160 0.91 22.94 -6.36
N ARG A 161 -0.09 23.42 -7.10
CA ARG A 161 -1.14 24.31 -6.57
C ARG A 161 -1.79 23.81 -5.28
N LYS A 162 -1.99 22.49 -5.17
CA LYS A 162 -2.56 21.85 -3.98
C LYS A 162 -1.58 21.68 -2.82
N LEU A 163 -0.27 21.66 -3.09
CA LEU A 163 0.79 21.57 -2.08
C LEU A 163 1.27 22.94 -1.59
N ARG A 164 1.13 24.02 -2.39
CA ARG A 164 1.56 25.38 -1.99
C ARG A 164 0.98 25.83 -0.63
N PRO A 165 -0.30 25.60 -0.28
CA PRO A 165 -0.83 25.97 1.03
C PRO A 165 -0.18 25.20 2.20
N GLU A 166 0.41 24.04 1.92
CA GLU A 166 0.97 23.15 2.95
C GLU A 166 2.42 23.50 3.30
N GLY A 167 3.15 24.25 2.46
CA GLY A 167 4.57 24.52 2.68
C GLY A 167 5.10 25.76 1.97
N MET A 168 6.41 25.77 1.73
CA MET A 168 7.11 26.84 1.01
C MET A 168 7.29 26.44 -0.46
N TYR A 169 6.84 27.31 -1.36
CA TYR A 169 6.99 27.14 -2.81
C TYR A 169 8.26 27.82 -3.33
N PHE A 170 9.03 27.10 -4.13
CA PHE A 170 10.23 27.56 -4.80
C PHE A 170 9.93 27.69 -6.29
N PRO A 171 9.67 28.92 -6.80
CA PRO A 171 9.34 29.15 -8.20
C PRO A 171 10.56 28.98 -9.12
N LYS A 172 11.76 28.98 -8.55
CA LYS A 172 13.03 28.78 -9.22
C LYS A 172 13.95 27.94 -8.33
N VAL A 173 14.27 26.74 -8.80
CA VAL A 173 15.22 25.83 -8.20
C VAL A 173 16.48 25.90 -9.04
N THR A 174 17.62 26.19 -8.41
CA THR A 174 18.88 26.31 -9.14
C THR A 174 19.19 24.96 -9.81
N PRO A 175 19.39 24.93 -11.15
CA PRO A 175 19.78 23.71 -11.85
C PRO A 175 21.09 23.16 -11.27
N GLY A 176 21.17 21.85 -11.11
CA GLY A 176 22.36 21.23 -10.53
C GLY A 176 22.20 19.73 -10.31
N GLN A 177 23.01 19.18 -9.42
CA GLN A 177 23.02 17.75 -9.07
C GLN A 177 21.84 17.37 -8.14
N GLY A 178 20.62 17.81 -8.48
CA GLY A 178 19.44 17.66 -7.64
C GLY A 178 19.09 16.20 -7.36
N TRP A 179 19.14 15.35 -8.40
CA TRP A 179 18.94 13.92 -8.24
C TRP A 179 20.03 13.28 -7.37
N GLN A 180 21.31 13.60 -7.59
CA GLN A 180 22.40 13.08 -6.76
C GLN A 180 22.27 13.52 -5.29
N ALA A 181 21.80 14.76 -5.04
CA ALA A 181 21.52 15.24 -3.69
C ALA A 181 20.39 14.43 -3.02
N ILE A 182 19.32 14.09 -3.75
CA ILE A 182 18.25 13.23 -3.27
C ILE A 182 18.79 11.83 -2.95
N VAL A 183 19.54 11.22 -3.86
CA VAL A 183 20.13 9.89 -3.66
C VAL A 183 21.02 9.88 -2.41
N ALA A 184 21.92 10.84 -2.27
CA ALA A 184 22.83 10.95 -1.13
C ALA A 184 22.07 11.16 0.19
N ALA A 185 21.07 12.04 0.23
CA ALA A 185 20.28 12.29 1.43
C ALA A 185 19.45 11.06 1.82
N ALA A 186 18.85 10.38 0.84
CA ALA A 186 18.07 9.18 1.08
C ALA A 186 18.95 8.03 1.59
N GLN A 187 20.10 7.77 0.96
CA GLN A 187 21.07 6.77 1.41
C GLN A 187 21.59 7.06 2.82
N LYS A 188 21.93 8.33 3.13
CA LYS A 188 22.34 8.73 4.48
C LYS A 188 21.30 8.34 5.53
N ARG A 189 20.02 8.57 5.24
CA ARG A 189 18.92 8.18 6.15
C ARG A 189 18.80 6.67 6.29
N ALA A 190 18.90 5.93 5.18
CA ALA A 190 18.84 4.46 5.18
C ALA A 190 20.00 3.83 5.97
N SER A 191 21.22 4.37 5.84
CA SER A 191 22.38 3.92 6.62
C SER A 191 22.26 4.25 8.11
N ALA A 192 21.63 5.37 8.47
CA ALA A 192 21.41 5.74 9.86
C ALA A 192 20.37 4.86 10.57
N HIS A 193 19.37 4.36 9.83
CA HIS A 193 18.28 3.54 10.37
C HIS A 193 17.99 2.31 9.49
N PRO A 194 18.89 1.30 9.44
CA PRO A 194 18.77 0.17 8.53
C PRO A 194 17.70 -0.84 9.00
N GLU A 195 16.43 -0.49 8.79
CA GLU A 195 15.30 -1.36 9.10
C GLU A 195 14.65 -1.91 7.81
N PRO A 196 14.28 -3.21 7.76
CA PRO A 196 13.59 -3.79 6.61
C PRO A 196 12.34 -3.02 6.23
N TYR A 197 12.18 -2.73 4.94
CA TYR A 197 11.01 -2.04 4.38
C TYR A 197 10.76 -0.64 4.95
N ARG A 198 11.74 0.02 5.58
CA ARG A 198 11.61 1.41 6.06
C ARG A 198 12.10 2.46 5.07
N HIS A 199 12.77 2.04 4.00
CA HIS A 199 13.30 2.92 2.98
C HIS A 199 12.86 2.38 1.61
N TRP A 200 12.02 3.16 0.93
CA TRP A 200 11.38 2.75 -0.32
C TRP A 200 11.76 3.67 -1.48
N TYR A 201 12.02 3.06 -2.63
CA TYR A 201 12.21 3.74 -3.90
C TYR A 201 11.27 3.15 -4.95
N VAL A 202 10.49 4.02 -5.59
CA VAL A 202 9.55 3.64 -6.63
C VAL A 202 9.85 4.46 -7.89
N GLU A 203 10.08 3.76 -8.98
CA GLU A 203 10.48 4.36 -10.26
C GLU A 203 9.45 4.10 -11.37
N GLY A 204 9.06 5.17 -12.07
CA GLY A 204 8.13 5.11 -13.19
C GLY A 204 8.76 4.60 -14.49
N ALA A 205 10.09 4.52 -14.57
CA ALA A 205 10.83 3.92 -15.68
C ALA A 205 11.80 2.83 -15.17
N THR A 206 13.08 2.92 -15.55
CA THR A 206 14.15 2.02 -15.13
C THR A 206 14.77 2.51 -13.82
N ALA A 207 14.83 1.63 -12.83
CA ALA A 207 15.36 1.95 -11.50
C ALA A 207 16.81 2.46 -11.53
N ASP A 208 17.09 3.52 -10.78
CA ASP A 208 18.46 3.92 -10.47
C ASP A 208 19.14 2.85 -9.57
N PRO A 209 20.27 2.27 -9.99
CA PRO A 209 20.95 1.21 -9.24
C PRO A 209 21.47 1.68 -7.87
N ALA A 210 21.78 2.97 -7.71
CA ALA A 210 22.29 3.51 -6.46
C ALA A 210 21.26 3.45 -5.33
N LEU A 211 19.98 3.72 -5.64
CA LEU A 211 18.89 3.56 -4.67
C LEU A 211 18.42 2.11 -4.62
N ALA A 212 18.29 1.43 -5.76
CA ALA A 212 17.77 0.06 -5.81
C ALA A 212 18.60 -0.95 -5.01
N SER A 213 19.90 -0.70 -4.82
CA SER A 213 20.80 -1.53 -4.01
C SER A 213 20.65 -1.32 -2.50
N THR A 214 20.11 -0.18 -2.06
CA THR A 214 20.04 0.20 -0.63
C THR A 214 18.60 0.24 -0.10
N PHE A 215 17.62 0.32 -1.00
CA PHE A 215 16.20 0.51 -0.69
C PHE A 215 15.39 -0.73 -1.05
N THR A 216 14.24 -0.89 -0.40
CA THR A 216 13.16 -1.67 -1.00
C THR A 216 12.71 -0.96 -2.27
N SER A 217 12.97 -1.57 -3.42
CA SER A 217 12.82 -0.91 -4.71
C SER A 217 11.93 -1.69 -5.66
N THR A 218 11.08 -0.97 -6.38
CA THR A 218 10.31 -1.50 -7.50
C THR A 218 10.22 -0.47 -8.62
N SER A 219 10.18 -0.93 -9.87
CA SER A 219 10.17 -0.05 -11.04
C SER A 219 9.27 -0.56 -12.14
N TYR A 220 8.70 0.37 -12.90
CA TYR A 220 7.73 0.04 -13.94
C TYR A 220 8.33 -0.81 -15.06
N ASP A 221 9.57 -0.50 -15.46
CA ASP A 221 10.30 -1.25 -16.49
C ASP A 221 10.80 -2.59 -15.93
N GLY A 222 11.26 -2.60 -14.68
CA GLY A 222 11.67 -3.82 -13.98
C GLY A 222 10.55 -4.86 -13.82
N MET A 223 9.29 -4.42 -13.86
CA MET A 223 8.12 -5.30 -13.82
C MET A 223 7.49 -5.57 -15.19
N SER A 224 8.15 -5.20 -16.30
CA SER A 224 7.63 -5.41 -17.65
C SER A 224 7.17 -6.85 -17.92
N GLY A 225 7.95 -7.86 -17.51
CA GLY A 225 7.58 -9.27 -17.66
C GLY A 225 6.30 -9.65 -16.89
N ALA A 226 6.19 -9.21 -15.63
CA ALA A 226 5.00 -9.46 -14.82
C ALA A 226 3.75 -8.75 -15.39
N ARG A 227 3.91 -7.51 -15.87
CA ARG A 227 2.82 -6.76 -16.53
C ARG A 227 2.35 -7.46 -17.80
N GLN A 228 3.27 -7.95 -18.63
CA GLN A 228 2.93 -8.71 -19.84
C GLN A 228 2.22 -10.03 -19.52
N ALA A 229 2.70 -10.78 -18.52
CA ALA A 229 2.07 -12.01 -18.06
C ALA A 229 0.63 -11.75 -17.57
N LEU A 230 0.43 -10.68 -16.79
CA LEU A 230 -0.88 -10.27 -16.32
C LEU A 230 -1.82 -9.90 -17.47
N LEU A 231 -1.38 -9.04 -18.40
CA LEU A 231 -2.18 -8.61 -19.55
C LEU A 231 -2.60 -9.80 -20.42
N THR A 232 -1.68 -10.73 -20.69
CA THR A 232 -1.97 -11.99 -21.42
C THR A 232 -3.07 -12.79 -20.73
N ARG A 233 -3.05 -12.84 -19.40
CA ARG A 233 -4.07 -13.58 -18.62
C ARG A 233 -5.43 -12.86 -18.66
N VAL A 234 -5.43 -11.54 -18.50
CA VAL A 234 -6.65 -10.72 -18.61
C VAL A 234 -7.30 -10.90 -19.98
N GLN A 235 -6.52 -10.87 -21.06
CA GLN A 235 -7.02 -11.14 -22.42
C GLN A 235 -7.67 -12.52 -22.53
N LYS A 236 -7.04 -13.57 -21.99
CA LYS A 236 -7.60 -14.93 -22.02
C LYS A 236 -8.95 -15.02 -21.30
N ILE A 237 -9.10 -14.35 -20.16
CA ILE A 237 -10.36 -14.32 -19.40
C ILE A 237 -11.45 -13.55 -20.15
N ILE A 238 -11.10 -12.43 -20.78
CA ILE A 238 -12.04 -11.66 -21.58
C ILE A 238 -12.48 -12.46 -22.82
N ALA A 239 -11.52 -13.09 -23.50
CA ALA A 239 -11.77 -13.88 -24.71
C ALA A 239 -12.63 -15.13 -24.47
N SER A 240 -12.65 -15.68 -23.25
CA SER A 240 -13.46 -16.85 -22.93
C SER A 240 -14.97 -16.57 -22.85
N GLY A 241 -15.41 -15.32 -22.95
CA GLY A 241 -16.84 -14.93 -22.91
C GLY A 241 -17.51 -15.05 -21.55
N ASP A 242 -16.89 -15.78 -20.61
CA ASP A 242 -17.39 -16.02 -19.25
C ASP A 242 -17.00 -14.96 -18.22
N GLY A 243 -16.18 -13.98 -18.60
CA GLY A 243 -15.47 -13.06 -17.70
C GLY A 243 -16.10 -11.68 -17.54
N GLY A 244 -17.29 -11.59 -16.92
CA GLY A 244 -17.82 -10.30 -16.47
C GLY A 244 -16.85 -9.57 -15.50
N PRO A 245 -16.96 -8.24 -15.32
CA PRO A 245 -15.99 -7.45 -14.54
C PRO A 245 -15.68 -7.99 -13.14
N GLU A 246 -16.69 -8.50 -12.42
CA GLU A 246 -16.49 -9.09 -11.08
C GLU A 246 -15.74 -10.42 -11.08
N LYS A 247 -15.96 -11.26 -12.10
CA LYS A 247 -15.21 -12.51 -12.26
C LYS A 247 -13.75 -12.22 -12.61
N LEU A 248 -13.50 -11.23 -13.48
CA LEU A 248 -12.15 -10.79 -13.80
C LEU A 248 -11.44 -10.25 -12.54
N ARG A 249 -12.10 -9.39 -11.77
CA ARG A 249 -11.56 -8.87 -10.50
C ARG A 249 -11.24 -9.99 -9.51
N THR A 250 -12.14 -10.95 -9.35
CA THR A 250 -11.93 -12.11 -8.47
C THR A 250 -10.76 -12.97 -8.94
N ALA A 251 -10.68 -13.23 -10.24
CA ALA A 251 -9.58 -14.01 -10.83
C ALA A 251 -8.23 -13.29 -10.66
N MET A 252 -8.19 -11.96 -10.79
CA MET A 252 -6.99 -11.15 -10.60
C MET A 252 -6.52 -11.14 -9.14
N ALA A 253 -7.43 -11.04 -8.18
CA ALA A 253 -7.09 -11.05 -6.75
C ALA A 253 -6.40 -12.37 -6.30
N MET A 254 -6.69 -13.47 -6.99
CA MET A 254 -6.12 -14.80 -6.70
C MET A 254 -4.78 -15.06 -7.38
N ILE A 255 -4.25 -14.11 -8.16
CA ILE A 255 -2.97 -14.31 -8.86
C ILE A 255 -1.82 -14.32 -7.84
N THR A 256 -0.91 -15.28 -7.99
CA THR A 256 0.33 -15.36 -7.21
C THR A 256 1.50 -14.72 -7.95
N PRO A 257 2.57 -14.30 -7.25
CA PRO A 257 3.75 -13.74 -7.91
C PRO A 257 4.38 -14.70 -8.93
N GLU A 258 4.44 -15.99 -8.66
CA GLU A 258 4.99 -17.01 -9.55
C GLU A 258 4.17 -17.13 -10.84
N GLN A 259 2.85 -16.96 -10.76
CA GLN A 259 1.98 -16.93 -11.93
C GLN A 259 2.23 -15.70 -12.83
N LEU A 260 2.90 -14.67 -12.30
CA LEU A 260 3.39 -13.52 -13.05
C LEU A 260 4.86 -13.67 -13.48
N GLY A 261 5.46 -14.85 -13.28
CA GLY A 261 6.87 -15.12 -13.60
C GLY A 261 7.86 -14.46 -12.64
N MET A 262 7.41 -14.01 -11.46
CA MET A 262 8.30 -13.45 -10.46
C MET A 262 9.05 -14.55 -9.73
N GLN A 263 10.34 -14.33 -9.47
CA GLN A 263 11.14 -15.21 -8.64
C GLN A 263 10.88 -14.93 -7.16
N VAL A 264 10.30 -15.90 -6.48
CA VAL A 264 9.99 -15.86 -5.06
C VAL A 264 11.02 -16.67 -4.28
N ASN A 265 11.56 -16.07 -3.23
CA ASN A 265 12.36 -16.73 -2.21
C ASN A 265 12.02 -16.12 -0.83
N GLY A 266 12.41 -16.80 0.24
CA GLY A 266 12.01 -16.39 1.60
C GLY A 266 12.44 -14.97 2.01
N GLN A 267 13.40 -14.35 1.32
CA GLN A 267 13.83 -12.97 1.62
C GLN A 267 12.99 -11.92 0.89
N ASN A 268 12.38 -12.25 -0.25
CA ASN A 268 11.64 -11.30 -1.08
C ASN A 268 10.12 -11.58 -1.16
N GLU A 269 9.64 -12.61 -0.47
CA GLU A 269 8.27 -13.11 -0.62
C GLU A 269 7.20 -12.04 -0.35
N ALA A 270 7.34 -11.29 0.75
CA ALA A 270 6.44 -10.17 1.07
C ALA A 270 6.47 -9.07 0.00
N LEU A 271 7.66 -8.74 -0.54
CA LEU A 271 7.80 -7.75 -1.61
C LEU A 271 7.17 -8.25 -2.91
N ARG A 272 7.41 -9.51 -3.30
CA ARG A 272 6.82 -10.08 -4.52
C ARG A 272 5.31 -10.20 -4.43
N ARG A 273 4.78 -10.55 -3.25
CA ARG A 273 3.34 -10.50 -3.01
C ARG A 273 2.80 -9.08 -3.14
N PHE A 274 3.48 -8.11 -2.53
CA PHE A 274 3.11 -6.70 -2.65
C PHE A 274 3.11 -6.20 -4.11
N GLU A 275 4.12 -6.54 -4.91
CA GLU A 275 4.19 -6.17 -6.33
C GLU A 275 3.07 -6.82 -7.15
N ALA A 276 2.75 -8.09 -6.88
CA ALA A 276 1.61 -8.75 -7.49
C ALA A 276 0.29 -8.02 -7.14
N ASP A 277 0.06 -7.72 -5.87
CA ASP A 277 -1.13 -6.98 -5.42
C ASP A 277 -1.23 -5.59 -6.07
N VAL A 278 -0.10 -4.86 -6.20
CA VAL A 278 -0.04 -3.56 -6.90
C VAL A 278 -0.51 -3.68 -8.35
N LEU A 279 -0.11 -4.75 -9.05
CA LEU A 279 -0.48 -4.98 -10.45
C LEU A 279 -1.92 -5.49 -10.62
N THR A 280 -2.43 -6.25 -9.66
CA THR A 280 -3.74 -6.92 -9.78
C THR A 280 -4.89 -6.13 -9.17
N GLU A 281 -4.63 -5.33 -8.14
CA GLU A 281 -5.63 -4.52 -7.45
C GLU A 281 -5.59 -3.04 -7.85
N GLY A 282 -4.42 -2.57 -8.30
CA GLY A 282 -4.23 -1.21 -8.79
C GLY A 282 -4.84 -1.01 -10.17
N SER A 283 -5.92 -0.22 -10.27
CA SER A 283 -6.54 0.08 -11.56
C SER A 283 -5.60 0.85 -12.48
N GLY A 284 -5.01 0.18 -13.48
CA GLY A 284 -4.18 0.79 -14.53
C GLY A 284 -2.67 0.78 -14.22
N THR A 285 -2.23 0.19 -13.12
CA THR A 285 -0.80 0.05 -12.76
C THR A 285 -0.03 -0.85 -13.73
N GLN A 286 -0.72 -1.72 -14.46
CA GLN A 286 -0.17 -2.55 -15.50
C GLN A 286 0.04 -1.81 -16.85
N ILE A 287 -0.60 -0.65 -17.02
CA ILE A 287 -0.68 0.10 -18.30
C ILE A 287 0.03 1.45 -18.23
N PHE A 288 -0.01 2.14 -17.09
CA PHE A 288 0.52 3.49 -16.94
C PHE A 288 1.53 3.58 -15.80
N SER A 289 2.73 4.05 -16.14
CA SER A 289 3.83 4.28 -15.18
C SER A 289 3.45 5.26 -14.07
N THR A 290 2.70 6.33 -14.39
CA THR A 290 2.27 7.33 -13.39
C THR A 290 1.32 6.72 -12.36
N THR A 291 0.33 5.93 -12.81
CA THR A 291 -0.58 5.18 -11.94
C THR A 291 0.17 4.14 -11.12
N PHE A 292 1.15 3.46 -11.72
CA PHE A 292 2.01 2.52 -11.01
C PHE A 292 2.74 3.20 -9.84
N VAL A 293 3.43 4.32 -10.07
CA VAL A 293 4.15 5.05 -9.00
C VAL A 293 3.18 5.52 -7.92
N GLN A 294 2.05 6.12 -8.30
CA GLN A 294 1.06 6.64 -7.37
C GLN A 294 0.45 5.53 -6.49
N TRP A 295 0.05 4.41 -7.08
CA TRP A 295 -0.57 3.30 -6.35
C TRP A 295 0.43 2.60 -5.44
N THR A 296 1.64 2.35 -5.94
CA THR A 296 2.73 1.75 -5.16
C THR A 296 3.07 2.62 -3.96
N ALA A 297 3.16 3.94 -4.12
CA ALA A 297 3.41 4.87 -3.03
C ALA A 297 2.33 4.79 -1.95
N ARG A 298 1.06 4.78 -2.35
CA ARG A 298 -0.07 4.65 -1.43
C ARG A 298 0.01 3.36 -0.63
N GLU A 299 0.23 2.23 -1.31
CA GLU A 299 0.27 0.93 -0.65
C GLU A 299 1.52 0.76 0.20
N ALA A 300 2.68 1.30 -0.20
CA ALA A 300 3.88 1.32 0.63
C ALA A 300 3.66 2.14 1.91
N LEU A 301 3.07 3.34 1.82
CA LEU A 301 2.72 4.16 2.99
C LEU A 301 1.76 3.43 3.92
N ARG A 302 0.71 2.81 3.38
CA ARG A 302 -0.32 2.10 4.16
C ARG A 302 0.22 0.84 4.84
N ARG A 303 1.01 0.04 4.11
CA ARG A 303 1.39 -1.32 4.52
C ARG A 303 2.77 -1.38 5.18
N ALA A 304 3.77 -0.73 4.60
CA ALA A 304 5.15 -0.76 5.10
C ALA A 304 5.48 0.41 6.03
N GLN A 305 4.77 1.53 5.89
CA GLN A 305 4.97 2.75 6.68
C GLN A 305 6.44 3.19 6.72
N PRO A 306 7.03 3.58 5.58
CA PRO A 306 8.45 3.91 5.48
C PRO A 306 8.84 5.20 6.22
N TYR A 307 10.10 5.27 6.66
CA TYR A 307 10.74 6.49 7.14
C TYR A 307 11.21 7.38 5.98
N THR A 308 11.62 6.79 4.87
CA THR A 308 11.99 7.50 3.65
C THR A 308 11.27 6.87 2.47
N LEU A 309 10.56 7.69 1.70
CA LEU A 309 9.93 7.29 0.45
C LEU A 309 10.43 8.18 -0.69
N VAL A 310 11.08 7.60 -1.69
CA VAL A 310 11.49 8.29 -2.90
C VAL A 310 10.63 7.81 -4.06
N LEU A 311 9.93 8.73 -4.70
CA LEU A 311 9.10 8.48 -5.86
C LEU A 311 9.67 9.25 -7.04
N ARG A 312 9.86 8.60 -8.17
CA ARG A 312 10.22 9.28 -9.42
C ARG A 312 9.23 8.89 -10.50
N TYR A 313 8.54 9.90 -11.02
CA TYR A 313 7.57 9.75 -12.11
C TYR A 313 8.29 9.89 -13.44
N ALA A 314 7.95 9.03 -14.39
CA ALA A 314 8.42 9.05 -15.77
C ALA A 314 7.24 9.15 -16.74
N PRO A 315 7.45 9.60 -18.00
CA PRO A 315 6.37 9.74 -18.97
C PRO A 315 5.59 8.44 -19.14
N ARG A 316 4.26 8.50 -19.04
CA ARG A 316 3.37 7.39 -19.44
C ARG A 316 3.10 7.42 -20.93
N GLN A 317 2.73 6.26 -21.48
CA GLN A 317 2.21 6.17 -22.84
C GLN A 317 0.88 6.96 -22.98
N ARG A 318 0.61 7.45 -24.19
CA ARG A 318 -0.71 8.04 -24.51
C ARG A 318 -1.82 7.02 -24.30
N LYS A 319 -2.95 7.53 -23.81
CA LYS A 319 -4.16 6.72 -23.63
C LYS A 319 -4.70 6.29 -24.99
N LEU A 320 -4.74 4.98 -25.22
CA LEU A 320 -5.40 4.38 -26.38
C LEU A 320 -6.77 3.82 -25.98
N PRO A 321 -7.64 3.44 -26.94
CA PRO A 321 -8.84 2.66 -26.65
C PRO A 321 -8.53 1.41 -25.82
N MET A 322 -9.44 1.03 -24.92
CA MET A 322 -9.19 -0.03 -23.92
C MET A 322 -8.84 -1.38 -24.56
N ASN A 323 -9.46 -1.72 -25.69
CA ASN A 323 -9.15 -2.94 -26.44
C ASN A 323 -7.68 -2.98 -26.93
N VAL A 324 -7.10 -1.83 -27.31
CA VAL A 324 -5.69 -1.73 -27.76
C VAL A 324 -4.73 -1.71 -26.57
N MET A 325 -5.12 -1.09 -25.46
CA MET A 325 -4.30 -1.11 -24.23
C MET A 325 -4.25 -2.51 -23.59
N LEU A 326 -5.37 -3.24 -23.67
CA LEU A 326 -5.44 -4.61 -23.16
C LEU A 326 -4.79 -5.62 -24.10
N SER A 327 -4.64 -5.36 -25.42
CA SER A 327 -4.00 -6.29 -26.37
C SER A 327 -2.48 -6.38 -26.23
N GLY A 328 -1.85 -5.44 -25.52
CA GLY A 328 -0.39 -5.34 -25.40
C GLY A 328 0.27 -4.60 -26.56
N ASP A 329 -0.47 -4.25 -27.62
CA ASP A 329 0.01 -3.48 -28.77
C ASP A 329 0.22 -1.99 -28.47
N SER A 330 -0.05 -1.56 -27.23
CA SER A 330 0.06 -0.16 -26.78
C SER A 330 1.47 0.44 -26.85
N GLN A 331 2.52 -0.36 -27.07
CA GLN A 331 3.90 0.14 -27.21
C GLN A 331 4.11 1.11 -28.37
N GLN A 332 3.16 1.21 -29.32
CA GLN A 332 3.23 2.18 -30.43
C GLN A 332 2.74 3.60 -30.07
N ALA A 333 2.11 3.79 -28.91
CA ALA A 333 1.71 5.13 -28.47
C ALA A 333 2.92 5.91 -27.97
N GLY A 334 3.24 7.04 -28.61
CA GLY A 334 4.24 7.98 -28.10
C GLY A 334 3.92 8.48 -26.68
N PRO A 335 4.89 9.09 -25.99
CA PRO A 335 4.70 9.57 -24.62
C PRO A 335 3.64 10.67 -24.52
N ASP A 336 2.94 10.70 -23.38
CA ASP A 336 2.00 11.74 -22.98
C ASP A 336 2.63 12.64 -21.91
N ALA A 337 3.55 13.52 -22.31
CA ALA A 337 4.29 14.40 -21.39
C ALA A 337 3.36 15.24 -20.50
N ALA A 338 2.35 15.88 -21.12
CA ALA A 338 1.42 16.78 -20.42
C ALA A 338 0.50 16.02 -19.46
N GLY A 339 -0.06 14.89 -19.89
CA GLY A 339 -0.86 14.03 -19.01
C GLY A 339 -0.03 13.46 -17.86
N SER A 340 1.22 13.09 -18.12
CA SER A 340 2.13 12.57 -17.10
C SER A 340 2.48 13.61 -16.05
N LEU A 341 2.71 14.87 -16.46
CA LEU A 341 2.96 15.98 -15.54
C LEU A 341 1.77 16.19 -14.58
N MET A 342 0.56 16.19 -15.12
CA MET A 342 -0.67 16.35 -14.33
C MET A 342 -0.85 15.20 -13.33
N ASP A 343 -0.65 13.96 -13.77
CA ASP A 343 -0.73 12.77 -12.91
C ASP A 343 0.32 12.81 -11.78
N ALA A 344 1.55 13.24 -12.09
CA ALA A 344 2.63 13.30 -11.11
C ALA A 344 2.46 14.47 -10.12
N ASP A 345 1.95 15.63 -10.55
CA ASP A 345 1.61 16.75 -9.66
C ASP A 345 0.52 16.37 -8.65
N ILE A 346 -0.56 15.73 -9.12
CA ILE A 346 -1.60 15.23 -8.21
C ILE A 346 -1.09 14.07 -7.36
N GLY A 347 -0.22 13.22 -7.91
CA GLY A 347 0.45 12.14 -7.20
C GLY A 347 1.30 12.64 -6.03
N ALA A 348 2.00 13.77 -6.20
CA ALA A 348 2.74 14.43 -5.11
C ALA A 348 1.80 14.88 -3.98
N PHE A 349 0.67 15.49 -4.33
CA PHE A 349 -0.34 15.89 -3.34
C PHE A 349 -0.95 14.69 -2.61
N TYR A 350 -1.30 13.61 -3.32
CA TYR A 350 -1.82 12.40 -2.67
C TYR A 350 -0.78 11.69 -1.80
N THR A 351 0.51 11.77 -2.16
CA THR A 351 1.59 11.26 -1.32
C THR A 351 1.61 11.99 0.02
N TRP A 352 1.51 13.34 0.01
CA TRP A 352 1.37 14.13 1.24
C TRP A 352 0.17 13.69 2.08
N LEU A 353 -1.02 13.62 1.48
CA LEU A 353 -2.23 13.24 2.21
C LEU A 353 -2.15 11.84 2.83
N ASN A 354 -1.55 10.87 2.14
CA ASN A 354 -1.38 9.52 2.68
C ASN A 354 -0.34 9.48 3.79
N GLN A 355 0.77 10.23 3.68
CA GLN A 355 1.76 10.33 4.75
C GLN A 355 1.16 10.94 6.02
N GLN A 356 0.30 11.94 5.88
CA GLN A 356 -0.38 12.60 7.01
C GLN A 356 -1.40 11.72 7.75
N ARG A 357 -1.70 10.51 7.25
CA ARG A 357 -2.54 9.52 7.95
C ARG A 357 -1.75 8.61 8.88
N LEU A 358 -0.42 8.67 8.84
CA LEU A 358 0.45 7.80 9.63
C LEU A 358 0.77 8.44 10.98
N THR A 359 1.06 7.61 11.98
CA THR A 359 1.65 8.08 13.23
C THR A 359 2.99 8.80 12.97
N GLY A 360 3.19 9.92 13.66
CA GLY A 360 4.31 10.84 13.45
C GLY A 360 4.05 11.92 12.38
N ALA A 361 2.81 12.08 11.88
CA ALA A 361 2.44 13.05 10.84
C ALA A 361 2.89 14.49 11.14
N GLY A 362 2.84 14.92 12.41
CA GLY A 362 3.23 16.27 12.84
C GLY A 362 4.70 16.62 12.58
N GLU A 363 5.59 15.63 12.59
CA GLU A 363 7.02 15.78 12.32
C GLU A 363 7.38 15.44 10.87
N SER A 364 6.40 15.08 10.04
CA SER A 364 6.67 14.55 8.71
C SER A 364 6.97 15.65 7.69
N SER A 365 7.91 15.36 6.80
CA SER A 365 8.38 16.25 5.75
C SER A 365 8.10 15.70 4.35
N LEU A 366 7.95 16.59 3.37
CA LEU A 366 7.82 16.26 1.96
C LEU A 366 8.57 17.26 1.08
N LEU A 367 9.29 16.75 0.08
CA LEU A 367 9.82 17.53 -1.04
C LEU A 367 9.13 17.07 -2.32
N ALA A 368 8.49 17.98 -3.05
CA ALA A 368 8.07 17.75 -4.44
C ALA A 368 8.90 18.64 -5.37
N TRP A 369 9.51 18.06 -6.40
CA TRP A 369 10.41 18.76 -7.31
C TRP A 369 10.18 18.34 -8.76
N SER A 370 10.12 19.31 -9.67
CA SER A 370 10.09 19.07 -11.12
C SER A 370 11.45 19.35 -11.75
N GLU A 371 12.00 18.35 -12.44
CA GLU A 371 13.26 18.46 -13.18
C GLU A 371 13.12 19.45 -14.34
N GLU A 372 12.04 19.34 -15.13
CA GLU A 372 11.79 20.16 -16.32
C GLU A 372 11.45 21.63 -16.01
N HIS A 373 10.61 21.87 -15.00
CA HIS A 373 10.15 23.22 -14.69
C HIS A 373 11.05 23.94 -13.69
N GLN A 374 11.97 23.21 -13.04
CA GLN A 374 12.85 23.74 -11.99
C GLN A 374 12.06 24.44 -10.89
N GLN A 375 10.96 23.82 -10.47
CA GLN A 375 10.09 24.28 -9.41
C GLN A 375 9.99 23.22 -8.32
N ALA A 376 9.80 23.65 -7.08
CA ALA A 376 9.61 22.72 -5.98
C ALA A 376 8.64 23.26 -4.92
N VAL A 377 8.10 22.36 -4.11
CA VAL A 377 7.48 22.68 -2.82
C VAL A 377 8.15 21.83 -1.75
N ALA A 378 8.57 22.48 -0.67
CA ALA A 378 9.03 21.82 0.55
C ALA A 378 8.00 22.03 1.65
N VAL A 379 7.56 20.94 2.26
CA VAL A 379 6.59 20.89 3.36
C VAL A 379 7.28 20.26 4.56
N GLY A 380 7.28 20.90 5.71
CA GLY A 380 7.85 20.36 6.93
C GLY A 380 7.52 21.22 8.15
N PRO A 381 7.72 20.70 9.37
CA PRO A 381 7.33 21.39 10.61
C PRO A 381 8.07 22.72 10.81
N ALA A 382 9.32 22.83 10.33
CA ALA A 382 10.13 24.02 10.45
C ALA A 382 9.90 25.06 9.33
N LEU A 383 9.09 24.74 8.32
CA LEU A 383 8.89 25.60 7.15
C LEU A 383 7.57 26.40 7.24
N PRO A 384 7.57 27.69 6.87
CA PRO A 384 6.35 28.48 6.81
C PRO A 384 5.42 27.98 5.70
N ARG A 385 4.15 27.83 6.04
CA ARG A 385 3.09 27.34 5.15
C ARG A 385 2.55 28.47 4.26
N GLY A 386 2.19 28.15 3.02
CA GLY A 386 1.55 29.10 2.11
C GLY A 386 2.45 30.24 1.64
N THR A 387 3.77 30.08 1.76
CA THR A 387 4.75 31.12 1.37
C THR A 387 5.44 30.79 0.06
N VAL A 388 6.03 31.81 -0.55
CA VAL A 388 6.90 31.70 -1.72
C VAL A 388 8.30 32.10 -1.31
N ALA A 389 9.29 31.28 -1.65
CA ALA A 389 10.69 31.57 -1.39
C ALA A 389 11.12 32.85 -2.14
N ALA A 390 11.80 33.75 -1.43
CA ALA A 390 12.28 35.02 -1.99
C ALA A 390 13.56 34.85 -2.85
N SER A 391 14.32 33.79 -2.60
CA SER A 391 15.56 33.47 -3.32
C SER A 391 15.50 32.07 -3.91
N GLU A 392 16.35 31.84 -4.92
CA GLU A 392 16.57 30.50 -5.44
C GLU A 392 17.20 29.60 -4.38
N ALA A 393 16.93 28.31 -4.48
CA ALA A 393 17.52 27.29 -3.63
C ALA A 393 17.86 26.04 -4.43
N THR A 394 18.88 25.30 -4.00
CA THR A 394 19.19 23.98 -4.53
C THR A 394 18.33 22.91 -3.84
N VAL A 395 18.16 21.77 -4.50
CA VAL A 395 17.52 20.58 -3.89
C VAL A 395 18.24 20.17 -2.59
N GLN A 396 19.57 20.27 -2.55
CA GLN A 396 20.35 19.97 -1.35
C GLN A 396 20.01 20.91 -0.18
N GLN A 397 19.86 22.21 -0.43
CA GLN A 397 19.46 23.17 0.60
C GLN A 397 18.05 22.89 1.11
N MET A 398 17.10 22.60 0.22
CA MET A 398 15.74 22.22 0.62
C MET A 398 15.71 20.94 1.47
N LEU A 399 16.49 19.92 1.09
CA LEU A 399 16.61 18.69 1.88
C LEU A 399 17.21 18.97 3.26
N ALA A 400 18.22 19.83 3.35
CA ALA A 400 18.79 20.23 4.63
C ALA A 400 17.76 20.89 5.55
N MET A 401 16.91 21.79 5.02
CA MET A 401 15.82 22.43 5.76
C MET A 401 14.75 21.43 6.25
N LEU A 402 14.52 20.34 5.51
CA LEU A 402 13.52 19.32 5.84
C LEU A 402 13.99 18.28 6.85
N THR A 403 15.30 18.20 7.08
CA THR A 403 15.92 17.20 7.98
C THR A 403 16.69 17.81 9.14
N SER A 404 16.67 19.14 9.27
CA SER A 404 17.34 19.91 10.34
C SER A 404 16.61 19.85 11.66
#